data_AF-A0A2A8PNH1-F1
#
_entry.id   AF-A0A2A8PNH1-F1
#
_cell.length_a   1.000
_cell.length_b   1.000
_cell.length_c   1.000
_cell.angle_alpha   90.00
_cell.angle_beta   90.00
_cell.angle_gamma   90.00
#
_symmetry.space_group_name_H-M   'P 1'
#
loop_
_entity.id
_entity.type
_entity.pdbx_description
1 polymer ?
#
loop_
_entity_poly.entity_id
_entity_poly.type
_entity_poly.pdbx_seq_one_letter_code
_entity_poly.pdbx_strand_id
1 'polypeptide(L)'
;AERRTFKKLTKALSPQQLLQLDQLLTKSADKHITNLSWLRKPPGTVSLKNFHKILDRIQFIQKLALPLEHGQEIHQNRLLQLAREGSRYSTQHLSRFHSLKRYATLMAFLIHI
;
A
#
# COMPACT_ATOMS: atom_id res chain seq x y z
N ALA A 1 -6.66 -5.34 20.60
CA ALA A 1 -7.15 -5.90 19.33
C ALA A 1 -6.26 -5.52 18.13
N GLU A 2 -5.91 -4.24 17.97
CA GLU A 2 -5.22 -3.72 16.77
C GLU A 2 -3.87 -4.40 16.45
N ARG A 3 -3.04 -4.65 17.46
CA ARG A 3 -1.74 -5.32 17.28
C ARG A 3 -1.87 -6.72 16.65
N ARG A 4 -2.97 -7.45 16.91
CA ARG A 4 -3.23 -8.76 16.30
C ARG A 4 -3.57 -8.61 14.82
N THR A 5 -4.41 -7.63 14.46
CA THR A 5 -4.72 -7.28 13.07
C THR A 5 -3.46 -6.94 12.29
N PHE A 6 -2.61 -6.08 12.85
CA PHE A 6 -1.36 -5.69 12.20
C PHE A 6 -0.45 -6.89 11.96
N LYS A 7 -0.26 -7.74 12.97
CA LYS A 7 0.54 -8.97 12.84
C LYS A 7 0.01 -9.91 11.77
N LYS A 8 -1.30 -10.04 11.63
CA LYS A 8 -1.92 -10.85 10.57
C LYS A 8 -1.67 -10.27 9.18
N LEU A 9 -1.84 -8.95 9.01
CA LEU A 9 -1.58 -8.26 7.73
C LEU A 9 -0.11 -8.29 7.30
N THR A 10 0.81 -8.31 8.27
CA THR A 10 2.25 -8.28 8.02
C THR A 10 2.92 -9.63 8.26
N LYS A 11 2.14 -10.72 8.28
CA LYS A 11 2.66 -12.06 8.52
C LYS A 11 3.51 -12.47 7.31
N ALA A 12 4.60 -13.18 7.59
CA ALA A 12 5.50 -13.74 6.58
C ALA A 12 6.07 -12.74 5.55
N LEU A 13 6.13 -11.44 5.87
CA LEU A 13 6.80 -10.47 5.01
C LEU A 13 8.32 -10.64 5.10
N SER A 14 8.96 -10.78 3.94
CA SER A 14 10.42 -10.83 3.85
C SER A 14 11.04 -9.45 4.13
N PRO A 15 12.31 -9.37 4.55
CA PRO A 15 13.00 -8.08 4.72
C PRO A 15 12.98 -7.22 3.45
N GLN A 16 13.04 -7.84 2.27
CA GLN A 16 12.93 -7.14 0.99
C GLN A 16 11.55 -6.53 0.78
N GLN A 17 10.47 -7.25 1.09
CA GLN A 17 9.11 -6.72 1.00
C GLN A 17 8.88 -5.57 1.98
N LEU A 18 9.44 -5.66 3.19
CA LEU A 18 9.40 -4.56 4.16
C LEU A 18 10.11 -3.31 3.63
N LEU A 19 11.29 -3.48 3.02
CA LEU A 19 12.00 -2.40 2.36
C LEU A 19 11.19 -1.78 1.21
N GLN A 20 10.56 -2.62 0.38
CA GLN A 20 9.70 -2.15 -0.71
C GLN A 20 8.50 -1.34 -0.19
N LEU A 21 7.89 -1.75 0.93
CA LEU A 21 6.84 -0.98 1.60
C LEU A 21 7.36 0.38 2.08
N ASP A 22 8.56 0.43 2.66
CA ASP A 22 9.17 1.70 3.07
C ASP A 22 9.50 2.61 1.86
N GLN A 23 9.93 2.02 0.74
CA GLN A 23 10.14 2.73 -0.52
C GLN A 23 8.84 3.30 -1.13
N LEU A 24 7.65 2.88 -0.67
CA LEU A 24 6.41 3.54 -1.06
C LEU A 24 6.32 4.97 -0.53
N LEU A 25 6.98 5.23 0.61
CA LEU A 25 6.95 6.51 1.30
C LEU A 25 8.07 7.46 0.83
N THR A 26 9.04 6.96 0.07
CA THR A 26 10.14 7.75 -0.49
C THR A 26 9.79 8.22 -1.91
N LYS A 27 10.47 9.28 -2.37
CA LYS A 27 10.35 9.77 -3.74
C LYS A 27 10.89 8.70 -4.70
N SER A 28 10.16 8.44 -5.78
CA SER A 28 10.65 7.56 -6.83
C SER A 28 11.76 8.27 -7.61
N ALA A 29 12.75 7.54 -8.13
CA ALA A 29 13.80 8.13 -8.95
C ALA A 29 13.22 8.82 -10.21
N ASP A 30 12.22 8.19 -10.82
CA ASP A 30 11.59 8.66 -12.06
C ASP A 30 10.42 9.63 -11.83
N LYS A 31 9.95 9.78 -10.59
CA LYS A 31 8.76 10.58 -10.28
C LYS A 31 9.10 11.56 -9.16
N HIS A 32 8.87 12.86 -9.38
CA HIS A 32 9.00 13.89 -8.34
C HIS A 32 8.07 13.70 -7.12
N ILE A 33 7.22 12.68 -7.14
CA ILE A 33 6.30 12.27 -6.08
C ILE A 33 6.65 10.87 -5.57
N THR A 34 6.19 10.53 -4.36
CA THR A 34 6.37 9.18 -3.81
C THR A 34 5.55 8.14 -4.57
N ASN A 35 5.97 6.87 -4.53
CA ASN A 35 5.21 5.79 -5.15
C ASN A 35 3.80 5.69 -4.53
N LEU A 36 3.65 5.91 -3.22
CA LEU A 36 2.34 5.96 -2.57
C LEU A 36 1.48 7.12 -3.09
N SER A 37 2.06 8.32 -3.23
CA SER A 37 1.35 9.48 -3.79
C SER A 37 0.93 9.24 -5.24
N TRP A 38 1.72 8.51 -6.02
CA TRP A 38 1.35 8.12 -7.38
C TRP A 38 0.19 7.10 -7.38
N LEU A 39 0.25 6.07 -6.54
CA LEU A 39 -0.81 5.05 -6.42
C LEU A 39 -2.16 5.63 -5.97
N ARG A 40 -2.14 6.67 -5.14
CA ARG A 40 -3.37 7.37 -4.70
C ARG A 40 -4.06 8.16 -5.82
N LYS A 41 -3.34 8.51 -6.89
CA LYS A 41 -3.98 9.22 -8.01
C LYS A 41 -4.93 8.25 -8.72
N PRO A 42 -6.21 8.60 -8.87
CA PRO A 42 -7.13 7.79 -9.66
C PRO A 42 -6.57 7.71 -11.10
N PRO A 43 -6.63 6.53 -11.75
CA PRO A 43 -6.05 6.36 -13.09
C PRO A 43 -6.90 7.04 -14.18
N GLY A 44 -7.99 7.72 -13.79
CA GLY A 44 -9.01 8.27 -14.69
C GLY A 44 -10.03 7.21 -15.09
N THR A 45 -10.92 7.57 -16.02
CA THR A 45 -11.87 6.62 -16.61
C THR A 45 -11.13 5.58 -17.46
N VAL A 46 -11.64 4.35 -17.46
CA VAL A 46 -11.14 3.27 -18.30
C VAL A 46 -11.36 3.66 -19.75
N SER A 47 -10.27 4.00 -20.44
CA SER A 47 -10.25 4.38 -21.85
C SER A 47 -8.90 3.96 -22.43
N LEU A 48 -8.83 3.75 -23.74
CA LEU A 48 -7.58 3.42 -24.45
C LEU A 48 -6.43 4.37 -24.07
N LYS A 49 -6.73 5.66 -23.87
CA LYS A 49 -5.76 6.69 -23.47
C LYS A 49 -5.21 6.50 -22.05
N ASN A 50 -5.98 5.94 -21.12
CA ASN A 50 -5.57 5.72 -19.73
C ASN A 50 -5.18 4.27 -19.42
N PHE A 51 -5.40 3.33 -20.35
CA PHE A 51 -5.14 1.91 -20.14
C PHE A 51 -3.70 1.63 -19.71
N HIS A 52 -2.72 2.32 -20.31
CA HIS A 52 -1.32 2.19 -19.93
C HIS A 52 -1.08 2.52 -18.45
N LYS A 53 -1.76 3.54 -17.89
CA LYS A 53 -1.59 3.95 -16.48
C LYS A 53 -2.12 2.89 -15.51
N ILE A 54 -3.19 2.20 -15.91
CA ILE A 54 -3.77 1.10 -15.14
C ILE A 54 -2.79 -0.08 -15.17
N LEU A 55 -2.25 -0.42 -16.34
CA LEU A 55 -1.26 -1.49 -16.50
C LEU A 55 -0.01 -1.21 -15.65
N ASP A 56 0.53 0.00 -15.70
CA ASP A 56 1.69 0.40 -14.89
C ASP A 56 1.43 0.19 -13.39
N ARG A 57 0.22 0.50 -12.91
CA ARG A 57 -0.18 0.27 -11.52
C ARG A 57 -0.23 -1.21 -11.17
N ILE A 58 -0.88 -2.03 -12.00
CA ILE A 58 -0.97 -3.48 -11.78
C ILE A 58 0.42 -4.10 -11.77
N GLN A 59 1.25 -3.78 -12.76
CA GLN A 59 2.63 -4.26 -12.84
C GLN A 59 3.46 -3.82 -11.64
N PHE A 60 3.30 -2.58 -11.20
CA PHE A 60 3.99 -2.09 -9.99
C PHE A 60 3.60 -2.92 -8.76
N ILE A 61 2.31 -3.12 -8.51
CA ILE A 61 1.82 -3.88 -7.35
C ILE A 61 2.29 -5.35 -7.42
N GLN A 62 2.20 -5.98 -8.60
CA GLN A 62 2.66 -7.35 -8.81
C GLN A 62 4.17 -7.51 -8.56
N LYS A 63 4.99 -6.52 -8.97
CA LYS A 63 6.44 -6.51 -8.73
C LYS A 63 6.83 -6.41 -7.25
N LEU A 64 5.94 -5.91 -6.38
CA LEU A 64 6.17 -5.94 -4.94
C LEU A 64 6.10 -7.36 -4.38
N ALA A 65 5.52 -8.31 -5.13
CA ALA A 65 5.33 -9.70 -4.74
C ALA A 65 4.74 -9.85 -3.33
N LEU A 66 3.84 -8.94 -2.95
CA LEU A 66 3.27 -8.90 -1.60
C LEU A 66 2.15 -9.94 -1.47
N PRO A 67 2.05 -10.59 -0.30
CA PRO A 67 0.98 -11.55 -0.06
C PRO A 67 -0.33 -10.82 0.27
N LEU A 68 -1.00 -10.27 -0.75
CA LEU A 68 -2.21 -9.45 -0.59
C LEU A 68 -3.42 -10.23 -0.03
N GLU A 69 -3.38 -11.56 -0.13
CA GLU A 69 -4.37 -12.49 0.44
C GLU A 69 -4.51 -12.41 1.97
N HIS A 70 -3.50 -11.87 2.68
CA HIS A 70 -3.60 -11.61 4.13
C HIS A 70 -4.82 -10.75 4.51
N GLY A 71 -5.35 -9.95 3.57
CA GLY A 71 -6.58 -9.19 3.79
C GLY A 71 -7.81 -10.05 4.11
N GLN A 72 -7.84 -11.30 3.64
CA GLN A 72 -8.96 -12.24 3.85
C GLN A 72 -9.08 -12.69 5.31
N GLU A 73 -7.98 -12.69 6.07
CA GLU A 73 -7.98 -13.06 7.49
C GLU A 73 -8.45 -11.92 8.43
N ILE A 74 -8.75 -10.75 7.86
CA ILE A 74 -9.09 -9.52 8.59
C ILE A 74 -10.55 -9.16 8.33
N HIS A 75 -11.24 -8.74 9.38
CA HIS A 75 -12.59 -8.20 9.25
C HIS A 75 -12.61 -7.00 8.28
N GLN A 76 -13.53 -6.99 7.32
CA GLN A 76 -13.61 -6.02 6.23
C GLN A 76 -13.60 -4.55 6.72
N ASN A 77 -14.44 -4.19 7.70
CA ASN A 77 -14.46 -2.83 8.24
C ASN A 77 -13.12 -2.37 8.81
N ARG A 78 -12.35 -3.30 9.39
CA ARG A 78 -11.05 -2.98 9.95
C ARG A 78 -9.99 -2.79 8.87
N LEU A 79 -10.05 -3.62 7.82
CA LEU A 79 -9.21 -3.45 6.63
C LEU A 79 -9.49 -2.09 5.96
N LEU A 80 -10.78 -1.75 5.76
CA LEU A 80 -11.19 -0.47 5.19
C LEU A 80 -10.77 0.73 6.04
N GLN A 81 -10.85 0.63 7.37
CA GLN A 81 -10.34 1.67 8.27
C GLN A 81 -8.85 1.95 8.02
N LEU A 82 -8.03 0.89 7.94
CA LEU A 82 -6.60 1.02 7.70
C LEU A 82 -6.28 1.50 6.28
N ALA A 83 -7.01 1.03 5.28
CA ALA A 83 -6.87 1.51 3.90
C ALA A 83 -7.16 3.01 3.82
N ARG A 84 -8.18 3.50 4.53
CA ARG A 84 -8.50 4.93 4.63
C ARG A 84 -7.38 5.71 5.32
N GLU A 85 -6.80 5.21 6.40
CA GLU A 85 -5.60 5.82 7.02
C GLU A 85 -4.45 5.92 6.00
N GLY A 86 -4.18 4.82 5.29
CA GLY A 86 -3.16 4.73 4.26
C GLY A 86 -3.42 5.61 3.03
N SER A 87 -4.66 6.00 2.76
CA SER A 87 -5.01 6.96 1.71
C SER A 87 -4.93 8.42 2.19
N ARG A 88 -5.28 8.69 3.46
CA ARG A 88 -5.44 10.07 3.99
C ARG A 88 -4.15 10.66 4.53
N TYR A 89 -3.34 9.89 5.24
CA TYR A 89 -2.15 10.44 5.89
C TYR A 89 -1.04 10.77 4.89
N SER A 90 -0.27 11.84 5.16
CA SER A 90 0.91 12.15 4.33
C SER A 90 1.98 11.06 4.49
N THR A 91 2.87 10.94 3.51
CA THR A 91 3.98 9.97 3.61
C THR A 91 4.86 10.23 4.82
N GLN A 92 5.12 11.50 5.14
CA GLN A 92 5.85 11.92 6.35
C GLN A 92 5.17 11.46 7.63
N HIS A 93 3.83 11.56 7.70
CA HIS A 93 3.08 11.11 8.87
C HIS A 93 3.13 9.58 9.00
N LEU A 94 2.95 8.85 7.88
CA LEU A 94 3.06 7.38 7.86
C LEU A 94 4.46 6.89 8.25
N SER A 95 5.52 7.59 7.85
CA SER A 95 6.90 7.25 8.22
C SER A 95 7.16 7.30 9.73
N ARG A 96 6.43 8.17 10.46
CA ARG A 96 6.51 8.32 11.92
C ARG A 96 5.75 7.24 12.69
N PHE A 97 4.92 6.43 12.03
CA PHE A 97 4.27 5.32 12.69
C PHE A 97 5.28 4.27 13.14
N HIS A 98 4.96 3.57 14.22
CA HIS A 98 5.67 2.34 14.56
C HIS A 98 5.61 1.39 13.35
N SER A 99 6.75 0.79 13.00
CA SER A 99 6.95 -0.08 11.83
C SER A 99 5.78 -1.04 11.56
N LEU A 100 5.38 -1.81 12.57
CA LEU A 100 4.27 -2.77 12.47
C LEU A 100 2.92 -2.12 12.08
N LYS A 101 2.59 -0.94 12.62
CA LYS A 101 1.40 -0.19 12.19
C LYS A 101 1.59 0.34 10.77
N ARG A 102 2.75 0.93 10.47
CA ARG A 102 3.11 1.47 9.15
C ARG A 102 2.91 0.43 8.05
N TYR A 103 3.51 -0.75 8.20
CA TYR A 103 3.41 -1.84 7.23
C TYR A 103 1.97 -2.35 7.09
N ALA A 104 1.25 -2.52 8.20
CA ALA A 104 -0.14 -2.96 8.14
C ALA A 104 -1.05 -1.95 7.43
N THR A 105 -0.85 -0.65 7.67
CA THR A 105 -1.58 0.43 7.00
C THR A 105 -1.29 0.47 5.50
N LEU A 106 -0.02 0.29 5.10
CA LEU A 106 0.37 0.24 3.69
C LEU A 106 -0.17 -1.02 2.98
N MET A 107 -0.08 -2.18 3.62
CA MET A 107 -0.69 -3.43 3.12
C MET A 107 -2.20 -3.27 2.93
N ALA A 108 -2.90 -2.75 3.93
CA ALA A 108 -4.35 -2.54 3.84
C ALA A 108 -4.73 -1.58 2.71
N PHE A 109 -3.94 -0.53 2.48
CA PHE A 109 -4.13 0.36 1.34
C PHE A 109 -3.97 -0.41 0.02
N LEU A 110 -2.85 -1.12 -0.18
CA LEU A 110 -2.58 -1.85 -1.43
C LEU A 110 -3.61 -2.95 -1.73
N ILE A 111 -4.14 -3.62 -0.71
CA ILE A 111 -5.19 -4.64 -0.86
C ILE A 111 -6.51 -4.00 -1.35
N HIS A 112 -6.74 -2.72 -1.07
CA HIS A 112 -8.01 -2.04 -1.34
C HIS A 112 -8.05 -1.27 -2.68
N ILE A 113 -6.91 -0.89 -3.27
CA ILE A 113 -6.83 0.12 -4.36
C ILE A 113 -7.06 -0.41 -5.78
#